data_AF-A0A8T4G8A6-F1
#
_entry.id   AF-A0A8T4G8A6-F1
#
_cell.length_a   1.000
_cell.length_b   1.000
_cell.length_c   1.000
_cell.angle_alpha   90.00
_cell.angle_beta   90.00
_cell.angle_gamma   90.00
#
_symmetry.space_group_name_H-M   'P 1'
#
loop_
_entity.id
_entity.type
_entity.pdbx_description
1 polymer ?
#
loop_
_entity_poly.entity_id
_entity_poly.type
_entity_poly.pdbx_seq_one_letter_code
_entity_poly.pdbx_strand_id
1 'polypeptide(L)'
;MEAILNPTEEVVLNLIKNTWEKRRKKISIADLRELLERKGIKLSHEKVRLIVESLWRKGEILIDVHGRERIVRPNHVIVNSKSKPLDFRNFTILDKDGKPIQRIWVSVYKDKKGQVYFTISESKWNGSWKTTNNIIIPPEAKEELREVVKFIEKWIE
;
A
#
# COMPACT_ATOMS: atom_id res chain seq x y z
N MET A 1 -4.07 -3.27 13.71
CA MET A 1 -2.90 -3.97 14.26
C MET A 1 -1.75 -3.59 13.38
N GLU A 2 -0.83 -2.78 13.91
CA GLU A 2 0.49 -2.65 13.31
C GLU A 2 1.05 -4.06 13.14
N ALA A 3 1.54 -4.38 11.94
CA ALA A 3 2.17 -5.66 11.72
C ALA A 3 3.50 -5.62 12.48
N ILE A 4 3.61 -6.35 13.59
CA ILE A 4 4.86 -6.43 14.35
C ILE A 4 5.92 -7.02 13.41
N LEU A 5 6.92 -6.20 13.09
CA LEU A 5 8.07 -6.63 12.32
C LEU A 5 9.06 -7.30 13.25
N ASN A 6 9.66 -8.40 12.79
CA ASN A 6 10.81 -8.93 13.51
C ASN A 6 12.04 -8.04 13.25
N PRO A 7 13.09 -8.10 14.09
CA PRO A 7 14.25 -7.22 13.97
C PRO A 7 14.92 -7.27 12.59
N THR A 8 14.88 -8.43 11.91
CA THR A 8 15.47 -8.57 10.58
C THR A 8 14.61 -7.94 9.49
N GLU A 9 13.29 -8.06 9.59
CA GLU A 9 12.33 -7.39 8.70
C GLU A 9 12.44 -5.86 8.79
N GLU A 10 12.59 -5.32 9.99
CA GLU A 10 12.75 -3.88 10.20
C GLU A 10 14.06 -3.36 9.57
N VAL A 11 15.16 -4.10 9.74
CA VAL A 11 16.44 -3.77 9.09
C VAL A 11 16.30 -3.79 7.57
N VAL A 12 15.62 -4.78 7.00
CA VAL A 12 15.38 -4.88 5.56
C VAL A 12 14.49 -3.73 5.06
N LEU A 13 13.41 -3.41 5.77
CA LEU A 13 12.53 -2.30 5.43
C LEU A 13 13.27 -0.97 5.44
N ASN A 14 14.10 -0.73 6.45
CA ASN A 14 14.90 0.48 6.58
C ASN A 14 15.97 0.59 5.49
N LEU A 15 16.58 -0.52 5.06
CA LEU A 15 17.50 -0.53 3.92
C LEU A 15 16.79 -0.12 2.62
N ILE A 16 15.59 -0.66 2.38
CA ILE A 16 14.76 -0.37 1.22
C ILE A 16 14.35 1.12 1.22
N LYS A 17 13.88 1.65 2.36
CA LYS A 17 13.53 3.07 2.55
C LYS A 17 14.72 3.99 2.30
N ASN A 18 15.84 3.76 2.98
CA ASN A 18 17.03 4.60 2.85
C ASN A 18 17.60 4.61 1.43
N THR A 19 17.63 3.46 0.76
CA THR A 19 18.12 3.36 -0.63
C THR A 19 17.25 4.18 -1.56
N TRP A 20 15.94 4.12 -1.37
CA TRP A 20 15.00 4.90 -2.15
C TRP A 20 15.08 6.40 -1.86
N GLU A 21 15.10 6.81 -0.59
CA GLU A 21 15.12 8.23 -0.22
C GLU A 21 16.40 8.93 -0.66
N LYS A 22 17.56 8.29 -0.49
CA LYS A 22 18.87 8.88 -0.81
C LYS A 22 19.24 8.77 -2.28
N ARG A 23 18.87 7.68 -2.94
CA ARG A 23 19.34 7.37 -4.32
C ARG A 23 18.22 7.31 -5.35
N ARG A 24 16.95 7.36 -4.94
CA ARG A 24 15.76 7.20 -5.81
C ARG A 24 15.80 5.93 -6.67
N LYS A 25 16.47 4.88 -6.17
CA LYS A 25 16.73 3.62 -6.90
C LYS A 25 15.88 2.49 -6.31
N LYS A 26 15.22 1.70 -7.17
CA LYS A 26 14.68 0.39 -6.77
C LYS A 26 15.85 -0.56 -6.49
N ILE A 27 15.62 -1.59 -5.66
CA ILE A 27 16.68 -2.52 -5.27
C ILE A 27 16.26 -3.95 -5.57
N SER A 28 17.16 -4.76 -6.15
CA SER A 28 16.89 -6.19 -6.35
C SER A 28 17.09 -6.97 -5.05
N ILE A 29 16.58 -8.20 -4.99
CA ILE A 29 16.88 -9.11 -3.86
C ILE A 29 18.39 -9.38 -3.73
N ALA A 30 19.10 -9.47 -4.86
CA ALA A 30 20.54 -9.68 -4.87
C ALA A 30 21.28 -8.47 -4.27
N ASP A 31 20.94 -7.25 -4.69
CA ASP A 31 21.49 -6.00 -4.14
C ASP A 31 21.19 -5.89 -2.63
N LEU A 32 19.98 -6.26 -2.20
CA LEU A 32 19.56 -6.24 -0.80
C LEU A 32 20.43 -7.16 0.06
N ARG A 33 20.73 -8.36 -0.45
CA ARG A 33 21.61 -9.32 0.20
C ARG A 33 23.03 -8.73 0.35
N GLU A 34 23.58 -8.13 -0.70
CA GLU A 34 24.90 -7.49 -0.62
C GLU A 34 24.94 -6.34 0.40
N LEU A 35 23.88 -5.53 0.48
CA LEU A 35 23.79 -4.46 1.48
C LEU A 35 23.70 -4.99 2.92
N LEU A 36 23.02 -6.12 3.13
CA LEU A 36 22.95 -6.79 4.43
C LEU A 36 24.33 -7.36 4.82
N GLU A 37 25.04 -7.97 3.88
CA GLU A 37 26.38 -8.51 4.11
C GLU A 37 27.38 -7.41 4.48
N ARG A 38 27.32 -6.24 3.83
CA ARG A 38 28.14 -5.07 4.19
C ARG A 38 27.85 -4.53 5.60
N LYS A 39 26.68 -4.84 6.17
CA LYS A 39 26.31 -4.54 7.55
C LYS A 39 26.62 -5.68 8.53
N GLY A 40 27.33 -6.72 8.09
CA GLY A 40 27.69 -7.88 8.90
C GLY A 40 26.59 -8.95 9.00
N ILE A 41 25.48 -8.80 8.27
CA ILE A 41 24.33 -9.71 8.32
C ILE A 41 24.40 -10.65 7.11
N LYS A 42 24.88 -11.88 7.31
CA LYS A 42 24.95 -12.91 6.26
C LYS A 42 23.65 -13.71 6.20
N LEU A 43 22.90 -13.58 5.11
CA LEU A 43 21.67 -14.34 4.84
C LEU A 43 21.73 -14.96 3.45
N SER A 44 21.16 -16.16 3.29
CA SER A 44 21.00 -16.79 1.98
C SER A 44 20.00 -16.00 1.13
N HIS A 45 20.11 -16.13 -0.20
CA HIS A 45 19.20 -15.46 -1.14
C HIS A 45 17.73 -15.81 -0.84
N GLU A 46 17.42 -17.07 -0.56
CA GLU A 46 16.06 -17.51 -0.24
C GLU A 46 15.56 -16.91 1.08
N LYS A 47 16.43 -16.74 2.08
CA LYS A 47 16.03 -16.13 3.36
C LYS A 47 15.67 -14.65 3.18
N VAL A 48 16.43 -13.91 2.36
CA VAL A 48 16.11 -12.52 2.00
C VAL A 48 14.78 -12.46 1.22
N ARG A 49 14.55 -13.41 0.30
CA ARG A 49 13.30 -13.52 -0.46
C ARG A 49 12.08 -13.71 0.45
N LEU A 50 12.16 -14.62 1.42
CA LEU A 50 11.07 -14.85 2.40
C LEU A 50 10.77 -13.62 3.25
N ILE A 51 11.80 -12.87 3.66
CA ILE A 51 11.63 -11.62 4.41
C ILE A 51 10.93 -10.56 3.55
N VAL A 52 11.33 -10.41 2.29
CA VAL A 52 10.68 -9.53 1.31
C VAL A 52 9.21 -9.93 1.09
N GLU A 53 8.91 -11.22 0.95
CA GLU A 53 7.53 -11.70 0.80
C GLU A 53 6.70 -11.43 2.06
N SER A 54 7.29 -11.57 3.26
CA SER A 54 6.64 -11.21 4.52
C SER A 54 6.30 -9.72 4.58
N LEU A 55 7.25 -8.83 4.28
CA LEU A 55 7.04 -7.39 4.23
C LEU A 55 5.97 -6.98 3.20
N TRP A 56 5.94 -7.64 2.05
CA TRP A 56 4.90 -7.43 1.04
C TRP A 56 3.51 -7.87 1.54
N ARG A 57 3.38 -9.04 2.16
CA ARG A 57 2.11 -9.50 2.78
C ARG A 57 1.63 -8.58 3.89
N LYS A 58 2.55 -7.93 4.60
CA LYS A 58 2.28 -6.91 5.63
C LYS A 58 1.96 -5.52 5.06
N GLY A 59 2.09 -5.32 3.74
CA GLY A 59 1.80 -4.05 3.08
C GLY A 59 2.91 -2.98 3.20
N GLU A 60 4.10 -3.34 3.69
CA GLU A 60 5.20 -2.40 3.95
C GLU A 60 5.99 -2.03 2.67
N ILE A 61 5.99 -2.93 1.68
CA ILE A 61 6.74 -2.76 0.44
C ILE A 61 5.92 -3.20 -0.78
N LEU A 62 6.29 -2.67 -1.94
CA LEU A 62 5.80 -3.13 -3.24
C LEU A 62 6.87 -3.98 -3.93
N ILE A 63 6.45 -5.05 -4.58
CA ILE A 63 7.31 -5.93 -5.38
C ILE A 63 6.97 -5.73 -6.86
N ASP A 64 7.99 -5.46 -7.66
CA ASP A 64 7.95 -5.40 -9.12
C ASP A 64 8.74 -6.60 -9.68
N VAL A 65 8.31 -7.15 -10.81
CA VAL A 65 8.91 -8.34 -11.41
C VAL A 65 9.42 -8.01 -12.80
N HIS A 66 10.72 -8.17 -13.03
CA HIS A 66 11.35 -7.99 -14.33
C HIS A 66 12.16 -9.24 -14.70
N GLY A 67 11.65 -10.04 -15.64
CA GLY A 67 12.21 -11.35 -15.94
C GLY A 67 12.13 -12.29 -14.73
N ARG A 68 13.25 -12.91 -14.34
CA ARG A 68 13.36 -13.75 -13.13
C ARG A 68 13.69 -12.95 -11.86
N GLU A 69 13.95 -11.65 -11.99
CA GLU A 69 14.41 -10.81 -10.89
C GLU A 69 13.24 -10.09 -10.20
N ARG A 70 13.26 -10.08 -8.86
CA ARG A 70 12.31 -9.34 -8.03
C ARG A 70 12.95 -8.04 -7.57
N ILE A 71 12.31 -6.94 -7.91
CA ILE A 71 12.78 -5.60 -7.63
C ILE A 71 11.83 -4.99 -6.60
N VAL A 72 12.36 -4.56 -5.46
CA VAL A 72 11.58 -4.05 -4.35
C VAL A 72 11.74 -2.54 -4.19
N ARG A 73 10.69 -1.92 -3.68
CA ARG A 73 10.69 -0.51 -3.29
C ARG A 73 9.77 -0.31 -2.07
N PRO A 74 10.00 0.74 -1.28
CA PRO A 74 9.08 1.06 -0.20
C PRO A 74 7.67 1.25 -0.76
N ASN A 75 6.67 0.79 -0.03
CA ASN A 75 5.32 1.22 -0.28
C ASN A 75 5.26 2.69 0.18
N HIS A 76 5.29 3.67 -0.74
CA HIS A 76 5.36 5.11 -0.38
C HIS A 76 4.08 5.66 0.24
N VAL A 77 3.27 4.76 0.76
CA VAL A 77 1.83 4.87 0.79
C VAL A 77 1.30 3.66 1.55
N ILE A 78 0.23 3.91 2.26
CA ILE A 78 -0.90 3.01 2.31
C ILE A 78 -1.94 3.85 1.50
N VAL A 79 -2.23 3.47 0.24
CA VAL A 79 -2.72 4.23 -0.98
C VAL A 79 -1.80 5.23 -1.81
N ASN A 80 -1.22 4.76 -2.97
CA ASN A 80 -0.19 5.14 -4.02
C ASN A 80 -0.10 6.44 -4.84
N SER A 81 -0.70 7.59 -4.51
CA SER A 81 -0.74 8.65 -5.53
C SER A 81 0.48 9.60 -5.53
N LYS A 82 1.04 9.91 -6.70
CA LYS A 82 2.08 10.97 -6.88
C LYS A 82 1.50 12.38 -6.70
N SER A 83 0.20 12.51 -6.75
CA SER A 83 -0.58 13.68 -6.36
C SER A 83 -1.32 13.36 -5.08
N LYS A 84 -1.46 14.29 -4.13
CA LYS A 84 -2.46 14.08 -3.08
C LYS A 84 -3.80 13.78 -3.76
N PRO A 85 -4.63 12.87 -3.21
CA PRO A 85 -5.99 12.70 -3.71
C PRO A 85 -6.63 14.09 -3.84
N LEU A 86 -7.32 14.34 -4.95
CA LEU A 86 -8.04 15.59 -5.17
C LEU A 86 -9.06 15.81 -4.05
N ASP A 87 -9.71 14.71 -3.64
CA ASP A 87 -10.48 14.62 -2.41
C ASP A 87 -10.30 13.23 -1.81
N PHE A 88 -10.36 13.18 -0.48
CA PHE A 88 -10.27 11.95 0.30
C PHE A 88 -11.30 11.99 1.40
N ARG A 89 -12.14 10.96 1.45
CA ARG A 89 -13.12 10.76 2.52
C ARG A 89 -12.88 9.42 3.18
N ASN A 90 -12.91 9.44 4.50
CA ASN A 90 -12.89 8.24 5.31
C ASN A 90 -14.23 8.12 6.05
N PHE A 91 -14.89 6.99 5.84
CA PHE A 91 -16.08 6.64 6.61
C PHE A 91 -15.67 5.59 7.62
N THR A 92 -15.91 5.89 8.89
CA THR A 92 -15.68 4.94 9.98
C THR A 92 -17.03 4.47 10.48
N ILE A 93 -17.28 3.18 10.38
CA ILE A 93 -18.49 2.56 10.91
C ILE A 93 -18.17 2.01 12.29
N LEU A 94 -18.95 2.46 13.27
CA LEU A 94 -18.84 2.06 14.67
C LEU A 94 -19.88 0.99 14.99
N ASP A 95 -19.58 0.13 15.96
CA ASP A 95 -20.58 -0.74 16.59
C ASP A 95 -21.39 0.03 17.65
N LYS A 96 -22.30 -0.68 18.32
CA LYS A 96 -23.21 -0.11 19.33
C LYS A 96 -22.47 0.45 20.56
N ASP A 97 -21.25 0.00 20.79
CA ASP A 97 -20.39 0.41 21.91
C ASP A 97 -19.41 1.53 21.48
N GLY A 98 -19.54 2.04 20.26
CA GLY A 98 -18.72 3.13 19.71
C GLY A 98 -17.37 2.67 19.18
N LYS A 99 -17.12 1.37 19.03
CA LYS A 99 -15.84 0.85 18.53
C LYS A 99 -15.84 0.76 17.00
N PRO A 100 -14.76 1.18 16.32
CA PRO A 100 -14.66 1.12 14.86
C PRO A 100 -14.51 -0.33 14.36
N ILE A 101 -15.48 -0.78 13.57
CA ILE A 101 -15.52 -2.14 13.01
C ILE A 101 -15.22 -2.19 11.51
N GLN A 102 -15.34 -1.06 10.81
CA GLN A 102 -15.09 -0.99 9.37
C GLN A 102 -14.65 0.42 8.99
N ARG A 103 -13.75 0.48 8.01
CA ARG A 103 -13.26 1.72 7.41
C ARG A 103 -13.39 1.63 5.91
N ILE A 104 -14.01 2.63 5.33
CA ILE A 104 -14.14 2.80 3.89
C ILE A 104 -13.38 4.07 3.53
N TRP A 105 -12.41 3.93 2.62
CA TRP A 105 -11.65 5.06 2.11
C TRP A 105 -12.04 5.28 0.66
N VAL A 106 -12.59 6.45 0.38
CA VAL A 106 -12.90 6.89 -0.97
C VAL A 106 -11.90 7.97 -1.32
N SER A 107 -11.08 7.70 -2.33
CA SER A 107 -10.06 8.65 -2.80
C SER A 107 -10.30 8.98 -4.26
N VAL A 108 -10.29 10.27 -4.57
CA VAL A 108 -10.41 10.79 -5.93
C VAL A 108 -9.02 11.12 -6.45
N TYR A 109 -8.68 10.61 -7.62
CA TYR A 109 -7.40 10.84 -8.24
C TYR A 109 -7.56 11.36 -9.65
N LYS A 110 -6.48 11.96 -10.15
CA LYS A 110 -6.37 12.44 -11.53
C LYS A 110 -5.13 11.83 -12.16
N ASP A 111 -5.30 11.18 -13.29
CA ASP A 111 -4.21 10.59 -14.04
C ASP A 111 -3.40 11.67 -14.79
N LYS A 112 -2.35 11.25 -15.49
CA LYS A 112 -1.47 12.16 -16.25
C LYS A 112 -2.14 12.78 -17.48
N LYS A 113 -3.21 12.18 -17.99
CA LYS A 113 -4.01 12.69 -19.11
C LYS A 113 -5.14 13.61 -18.63
N GLY A 114 -5.23 13.83 -17.32
CA GLY A 114 -6.24 14.68 -16.69
C GLY A 114 -7.57 13.99 -16.42
N GLN A 115 -7.64 12.67 -16.58
CA GLN A 115 -8.84 11.89 -16.35
C GLN A 115 -8.99 11.55 -14.87
N VAL A 116 -10.22 11.63 -14.36
CA VAL A 116 -10.52 11.36 -12.95
C VAL A 116 -10.84 9.89 -12.76
N TYR A 117 -10.26 9.28 -11.73
CA TYR A 117 -10.59 7.92 -11.30
C TYR A 117 -10.74 7.86 -9.79
N PHE A 118 -11.47 6.86 -9.31
CA PHE A 118 -11.74 6.68 -7.89
C PHE A 118 -11.10 5.40 -7.40
N THR A 119 -10.66 5.42 -6.15
CA THR A 119 -10.32 4.20 -5.43
C THR A 119 -11.20 4.10 -4.21
N ILE A 120 -11.90 2.98 -4.08
CA ILE A 120 -12.66 2.63 -2.88
C ILE A 120 -11.95 1.46 -2.25
N SER A 121 -11.29 1.73 -1.14
CA SER A 121 -10.72 0.67 -0.32
C SER A 121 -11.64 0.45 0.88
N GLU A 122 -11.80 -0.80 1.26
CA GLU A 122 -12.53 -1.18 2.46
C GLU A 122 -11.62 -2.04 3.32
N SER A 123 -11.56 -1.75 4.61
CA SER A 123 -11.04 -2.71 5.58
C SER A 123 -12.04 -2.95 6.69
N LYS A 124 -12.08 -4.20 7.11
CA LYS A 124 -12.88 -4.66 8.23
C LYS A 124 -11.98 -5.07 9.38
N TRP A 125 -12.49 -4.85 10.59
CA TRP A 125 -11.90 -5.36 11.81
C TRP A 125 -12.41 -6.77 12.06
N ASN A 126 -11.53 -7.78 11.94
CA ASN A 126 -11.82 -9.17 12.28
C ASN A 126 -10.65 -9.75 13.08
N GLY A 127 -10.44 -9.21 14.29
CA GLY A 127 -9.26 -9.45 15.12
C GLY A 127 -8.02 -8.67 14.70
N SER A 128 -7.88 -8.33 13.42
CA SER A 128 -6.92 -7.38 12.86
C SER A 128 -7.57 -6.57 11.74
N TRP A 129 -6.99 -5.42 11.37
CA TRP A 129 -7.44 -4.69 10.17
C TRP A 129 -7.03 -5.47 8.94
N LYS A 130 -8.00 -5.87 8.13
CA LYS A 130 -7.76 -6.52 6.85
C LYS A 130 -8.48 -5.75 5.77
N THR A 131 -7.75 -5.38 4.72
CA THR A 131 -8.36 -4.87 3.49
C THR A 131 -9.15 -5.99 2.86
N THR A 132 -10.47 -5.83 2.85
CA THR A 132 -11.40 -6.83 2.32
C THR A 132 -11.75 -6.55 0.88
N ASN A 133 -11.84 -5.27 0.50
CA ASN A 133 -12.10 -4.87 -0.86
C ASN A 133 -11.20 -3.71 -1.26
N ASN A 134 -10.80 -3.70 -2.52
CA ASN A 134 -10.09 -2.59 -3.13
C ASN A 134 -10.54 -2.46 -4.57
N ILE A 135 -11.42 -1.50 -4.81
CA ILE A 135 -12.03 -1.25 -6.10
C ILE A 135 -11.39 0.00 -6.69
N ILE A 136 -10.93 -0.12 -7.92
CA ILE A 136 -10.50 1.03 -8.72
C ILE A 136 -11.60 1.23 -9.76
N ILE A 137 -12.25 2.38 -9.71
CA ILE A 137 -13.22 2.77 -10.73
C ILE A 137 -12.47 3.61 -11.75
N PRO A 138 -12.20 3.06 -12.95
CA PRO A 138 -11.37 3.73 -13.94
C PRO A 138 -12.15 4.87 -14.62
N PRO A 139 -11.46 5.82 -15.27
CA PRO A 139 -12.10 6.99 -15.86
C PRO A 139 -13.14 6.70 -16.95
N GLU A 140 -13.04 5.55 -17.61
CA GLU A 140 -13.98 5.06 -18.61
C GLU A 140 -15.33 4.62 -18.02
N ALA A 141 -15.41 4.31 -16.72
CA ALA A 141 -16.63 3.94 -16.00
C ALA A 141 -17.47 5.17 -15.61
N LYS A 142 -17.75 6.04 -16.59
CA LYS A 142 -18.37 7.36 -16.39
C LYS A 142 -19.79 7.30 -15.85
N GLU A 143 -20.53 6.22 -16.13
CA GLU A 143 -21.90 6.06 -15.64
C GLU A 143 -21.91 5.66 -14.17
N GLU A 144 -21.06 4.71 -13.79
CA GLU A 144 -20.87 4.24 -12.42
C GLU A 144 -20.36 5.37 -11.52
N LEU A 145 -19.47 6.22 -12.05
CA LEU A 145 -19.00 7.42 -11.33
C LEU A 145 -20.12 8.42 -11.06
N ARG A 146 -21.05 8.62 -12.01
CA ARG A 146 -22.21 9.51 -11.80
C ARG A 146 -23.15 8.95 -10.72
N GLU A 147 -23.34 7.64 -10.68
CA GLU A 147 -24.17 7.01 -9.64
C GLU A 147 -23.53 7.09 -8.25
N VAL A 148 -22.22 6.89 -8.16
CA VAL A 148 -21.47 7.03 -6.91
C VAL A 148 -21.51 8.47 -6.39
N VAL A 149 -21.37 9.48 -7.25
CA VAL A 149 -21.50 10.89 -6.85
C VAL A 149 -22.88 11.18 -6.29
N LYS A 150 -23.95 10.78 -7.00
CA LYS A 150 -25.34 10.91 -6.50
C LYS A 150 -25.57 10.20 -5.19
N PHE A 151 -24.91 9.05 -4.98
CA PHE A 151 -24.97 8.33 -3.71
C PHE A 151 -24.30 9.13 -2.59
N ILE A 152 -23.10 9.67 -2.82
CA ILE A 152 -22.35 10.45 -1.84
C ILE A 152 -23.07 11.76 -1.47
N GLU A 153 -23.67 12.46 -2.44
CA GLU A 153 -24.41 13.71 -2.20
C GLU A 153 -25.53 13.54 -1.17
N LYS A 154 -26.18 12.37 -1.11
CA LYS A 154 -27.22 12.06 -0.12
C LYS A 154 -26.72 11.96 1.34
N TRP A 155 -25.41 11.90 1.55
CA TRP A 155 -24.77 11.72 2.85
C TRP A 155 -23.94 12.94 3.29
N ILE A 156 -23.89 14.00 2.47
CA ILE A 156 -23.14 15.23 2.75
C ILE A 156 -24.07 16.40 3.18
N GLU A 157 -25.40 16.21 3.13
CA GLU A 157 -26.36 17.08 3.84
C GLU A 157 -26.40 16.79 5.35
#